data_AF-A0A536R7H5-F1
#
_entry.id   AF-A0A536R7H5-F1
#
_cell.length_a   1.000
_cell.length_b   1.000
_cell.length_c   1.000
_cell.angle_alpha   90.00
_cell.angle_beta   90.00
_cell.angle_gamma   90.00
#
_symmetry.space_group_name_H-M   'P 1'
#
loop_
_entity.id
_entity.type
_entity.pdbx_description
1 polymer ?
#
loop_
_entity_poly.entity_id
_entity_poly.type
_entity_poly.pdbx_seq_one_letter_code
_entity_poly.pdbx_strand_id
1 'polypeptide(L)'
;MISAEELISERVMLKRDRFFAVSARDGSMKPDEFLGDGLWWGDTRILSAFRVHINGKEPQPVGLQADDSSATFELDANGLQVTRVRFLESGIREEITVANRAETTADVVLEIEIGADFAAMLGIRGAVPQLASPAPIAPSEAAGGVRFARAGHATRVTAVPEGFLHRRRLGPGEDFTLHVDVALEPDMPSAAFEPALRAARDVYPRWAEDCMSVRTDNPALNQLLEQATADVRMLCDSYETGMYPTAGLPWFAVPFGRDALITSIFLLPVNPELARG
;
A
#
# COMPACT_ATOMS: atom_id res chain seq x y z
N MET A 1 -10.31 7.64 24.07
CA MET A 1 -9.27 8.19 23.19
C MET A 1 -8.34 7.03 22.93
N ILE A 2 -8.43 6.41 21.76
CA ILE A 2 -7.63 5.22 21.41
C ILE A 2 -6.17 5.67 21.35
N SER A 3 -5.25 4.92 21.95
CA SER A 3 -3.83 5.29 21.94
C SER A 3 -3.25 5.19 20.52
N ALA A 4 -2.17 5.92 20.23
CA ALA A 4 -1.50 5.81 18.93
C ALA A 4 -1.01 4.38 18.63
N GLU A 5 -0.69 3.61 19.67
CA GLU A 5 -0.28 2.19 19.57
C GLU A 5 -1.48 1.29 19.24
N GLU A 6 -2.64 1.52 19.88
CA GLU A 6 -3.89 0.79 19.56
C GLU A 6 -4.40 1.11 18.14
N LEU A 7 -4.21 2.34 17.67
CA LEU A 7 -4.53 2.73 16.29
C LEU A 7 -3.61 2.04 15.27
N ILE A 8 -2.33 1.82 15.60
CA ILE A 8 -1.39 1.10 14.71
C ILE A 8 -1.76 -0.39 14.59
N SER A 9 -2.22 -1.04 15.67
CA SER A 9 -2.65 -2.45 15.60
C SER A 9 -3.89 -2.68 14.72
N GLU A 10 -4.66 -1.64 14.46
CA GLU A 10 -5.84 -1.65 13.58
C GLU A 10 -5.54 -1.17 12.15
N ARG A 11 -4.25 -1.09 11.77
CA ARG A 11 -3.81 -0.67 10.44
C ARG A 11 -3.16 -1.80 9.67
N VAL A 12 -3.35 -1.76 8.37
CA VAL A 12 -2.71 -2.63 7.39
C VAL A 12 -1.59 -1.83 6.74
N MET A 13 -0.40 -2.40 6.73
CA MET A 13 0.78 -1.79 6.14
C MET A 13 1.31 -2.67 5.03
N LEU A 14 1.61 -2.05 3.88
CA LEU A 14 2.41 -2.65 2.83
C LEU A 14 3.64 -1.79 2.61
N LYS A 15 4.80 -2.40 2.35
CA LYS A 15 6.02 -1.68 1.96
C LYS A 15 6.71 -2.39 0.81
N ARG A 16 7.16 -1.59 -0.16
CA ARG A 16 8.05 -2.03 -1.23
C ARG A 16 8.98 -0.91 -1.61
N ASP A 17 10.27 -1.15 -1.40
CA ASP A 17 11.31 -0.14 -1.56
C ASP A 17 10.91 1.14 -0.82
N ARG A 18 11.10 2.30 -1.44
CA ARG A 18 10.81 3.62 -0.88
C ARG A 18 9.32 3.92 -0.71
N PHE A 19 8.43 3.02 -1.12
CA PHE A 19 6.98 3.19 -0.98
C PHE A 19 6.44 2.37 0.18
N PHE A 20 5.55 2.97 0.95
CA PHE A 20 4.70 2.21 1.87
C PHE A 20 3.30 2.82 1.93
N ALA A 21 2.31 1.97 2.16
CA ALA A 21 0.92 2.34 2.30
C ALA A 21 0.45 1.97 3.70
N VAL A 22 -0.28 2.87 4.34
CA VAL A 22 -0.97 2.64 5.61
C VAL A 22 -2.46 2.90 5.39
N SER A 23 -3.28 1.93 5.76
CA SER A 23 -4.73 2.01 5.61
C SER A 23 -5.46 1.28 6.74
N ALA A 24 -6.74 1.60 6.94
CA ALA A 24 -7.61 0.82 7.80
C ALA A 24 -7.84 -0.61 7.25
N ARG A 25 -8.48 -1.46 8.06
CA ARG A 25 -8.77 -2.87 7.73
C ARG A 25 -9.78 -3.06 6.58
N ASP A 26 -10.43 -1.99 6.14
CA ASP A 26 -11.27 -1.95 4.93
C ASP A 26 -10.50 -1.46 3.69
N GLY A 27 -9.19 -1.18 3.84
CA GLY A 27 -8.29 -0.64 2.83
C GLY A 27 -8.40 0.88 2.63
N SER A 28 -9.28 1.56 3.37
CA SER A 28 -9.48 3.01 3.27
C SER A 28 -8.29 3.79 3.86
N MET A 29 -8.00 4.93 3.25
CA MET A 29 -7.05 5.90 3.79
C MET A 29 -7.83 7.14 4.19
N LYS A 30 -7.85 7.45 5.49
CA LYS A 30 -8.69 8.48 6.11
C LYS A 30 -7.85 9.35 7.05
N PRO A 31 -7.23 10.43 6.54
CA PRO A 31 -6.28 11.23 7.31
C PRO A 31 -6.95 12.00 8.46
N ASP A 32 -8.28 12.12 8.43
CA ASP A 32 -9.13 12.66 9.50
C ASP A 32 -9.39 11.66 10.65
N GLU A 33 -9.38 10.35 10.38
CA GLU A 33 -9.48 9.30 11.40
C GLU A 33 -8.10 8.90 11.96
N PHE A 34 -7.12 8.70 11.07
CA PHE A 34 -5.74 8.41 11.42
C PHE A 34 -4.79 9.19 10.53
N LEU A 35 -4.12 10.16 11.13
CA LEU A 35 -3.25 11.10 10.42
C LEU A 35 -2.13 10.41 9.63
N GLY A 36 -1.78 9.18 9.98
CA GLY A 36 -0.78 8.37 9.31
C GLY A 36 -1.22 7.66 8.03
N ASP A 37 -2.53 7.57 7.78
CA ASP A 37 -3.06 6.91 6.58
C ASP A 37 -2.53 7.58 5.31
N GLY A 38 -2.30 6.78 4.28
CA GLY A 38 -1.84 7.27 2.98
C GLY A 38 -0.85 6.36 2.27
N LEU A 39 -0.55 6.74 1.03
CA LEU A 39 0.62 6.25 0.30
C LEU A 39 1.77 7.23 0.50
N TRP A 40 2.91 6.70 0.88
CA TRP A 40 4.12 7.43 1.19
C TRP A 40 5.23 7.06 0.22
N TRP A 41 6.03 8.05 -0.14
CA TRP A 41 7.30 7.88 -0.84
C TRP A 41 8.41 8.55 -0.04
N GLY A 42 9.32 7.75 0.52
CA GLY A 42 10.27 8.21 1.52
C GLY A 42 9.55 8.86 2.71
N ASP A 43 9.74 10.15 2.90
CA ASP A 43 9.16 10.93 3.99
C ASP A 43 7.97 11.81 3.56
N THR A 44 7.46 11.65 2.34
CA THR A 44 6.39 12.49 1.77
C THR A 44 5.15 11.67 1.47
N ARG A 45 3.98 12.10 1.96
CA ARG A 45 2.68 11.48 1.68
C ARG A 45 2.16 11.93 0.32
N ILE A 46 2.19 11.04 -0.66
CA ILE A 46 1.81 11.33 -2.04
C ILE A 46 0.32 11.06 -2.31
N LEU A 47 -0.32 10.26 -1.46
CA LEU A 47 -1.78 10.08 -1.45
C LEU A 47 -2.25 10.13 0.01
N SER A 48 -3.15 11.05 0.32
CA SER A 48 -3.69 11.23 1.67
C SER A 48 -5.02 10.51 1.89
N ALA A 49 -5.86 10.41 0.85
CA ALA A 49 -7.18 9.78 0.95
C ALA A 49 -7.42 8.83 -0.23
N PHE A 50 -7.98 7.67 0.08
CA PHE A 50 -8.41 6.65 -0.87
C PHE A 50 -9.57 5.86 -0.25
N ARG A 51 -10.80 6.23 -0.60
CA ARG A 51 -12.01 5.65 -0.02
C ARG A 51 -12.91 5.08 -1.12
N VAL A 52 -13.56 3.97 -0.82
CA VAL A 52 -14.49 3.28 -1.72
C VAL A 52 -15.89 3.44 -1.15
N HIS A 53 -16.80 3.95 -1.96
CA HIS A 53 -18.21 4.06 -1.61
C HIS A 53 -19.05 3.22 -2.57
N ILE A 54 -19.96 2.44 -2.03
CA ILE A 54 -21.01 1.72 -2.76
C ILE A 54 -22.35 2.33 -2.38
N ASN A 55 -23.08 2.85 -3.36
CA ASN A 55 -24.37 3.49 -3.16
C ASN A 55 -24.31 4.62 -2.10
N GLY A 56 -23.22 5.40 -2.11
CA GLY A 56 -22.98 6.54 -1.23
C GLY A 56 -22.58 6.18 0.20
N LYS A 57 -22.22 4.92 0.48
CA LYS A 57 -21.76 4.46 1.80
C LYS A 57 -20.47 3.66 1.68
N GLU A 58 -19.63 3.75 2.71
CA GLU A 58 -18.47 2.87 2.80
C GLU A 58 -18.91 1.43 3.10
N PRO A 59 -18.35 0.43 2.40
CA PRO A 59 -18.61 -0.98 2.68
C PRO A 59 -17.99 -1.40 4.03
N GLN A 60 -18.61 -2.37 4.69
CA GLN A 60 -18.16 -2.86 6.00
C GLN A 60 -17.11 -3.96 5.84
N PRO A 61 -15.99 -3.94 6.59
CA PRO A 61 -15.00 -4.99 6.52
C PRO A 61 -15.54 -6.30 7.10
N VAL A 62 -15.37 -7.40 6.35
CA VAL A 62 -15.73 -8.77 6.78
C VAL A 62 -14.52 -9.70 6.83
N GLY A 63 -13.46 -9.40 6.06
CA GLY A 63 -12.25 -10.21 6.01
C GLY A 63 -11.04 -9.40 5.58
N LEU A 64 -9.86 -9.85 6.02
CA LEU A 64 -8.57 -9.30 5.63
C LEU A 64 -7.57 -10.44 5.53
N GLN A 65 -6.89 -10.51 4.39
CA GLN A 65 -5.71 -11.36 4.19
C GLN A 65 -4.57 -10.46 3.73
N ALA A 66 -3.44 -10.52 4.40
CA ALA A 66 -2.25 -9.79 3.99
C ALA A 66 -1.04 -10.72 4.03
N ASP A 67 -0.20 -10.59 3.01
CA ASP A 67 1.14 -11.14 2.94
C ASP A 67 2.15 -9.98 2.83
N ASP A 68 3.44 -10.28 2.73
CA ASP A 68 4.48 -9.25 2.72
C ASP A 68 4.46 -8.34 1.47
N SER A 69 3.70 -8.72 0.44
CA SER A 69 3.65 -8.05 -0.87
C SER A 69 2.28 -7.46 -1.22
N SER A 70 1.20 -8.03 -0.68
CA SER A 70 -0.18 -7.71 -1.06
C SER A 70 -1.16 -7.84 0.10
N ALA A 71 -2.28 -7.11 0.00
CA ALA A 71 -3.40 -7.20 0.91
C ALA A 71 -4.71 -7.36 0.14
N THR A 72 -5.52 -8.32 0.55
CA THR A 72 -6.89 -8.55 0.09
C THR A 72 -7.85 -8.14 1.20
N PHE A 73 -8.69 -7.15 0.92
CA PHE A 73 -9.74 -6.68 1.80
C PHE A 73 -11.08 -7.21 1.29
N GLU A 74 -11.81 -7.93 2.14
CA GLU A 74 -13.14 -8.45 1.84
C GLU A 74 -14.17 -7.64 2.61
N LEU A 75 -15.13 -7.05 1.90
CA LEU A 75 -16.09 -6.09 2.43
C LEU A 75 -17.52 -6.44 1.99
N ASP A 76 -18.51 -6.06 2.79
CA ASP A 76 -19.93 -6.14 2.46
C ASP A 76 -20.52 -4.74 2.23
N ALA A 77 -21.30 -4.61 1.16
CA ALA A 77 -22.06 -3.40 0.86
C ALA A 77 -23.56 -3.70 0.75
N ASN A 78 -24.19 -4.08 1.86
CA ASN A 78 -25.61 -4.45 1.94
C ASN A 78 -25.95 -5.63 1.02
N GLY A 79 -25.17 -6.72 1.11
CA GLY A 79 -25.37 -7.94 0.32
C GLY A 79 -24.64 -7.96 -1.03
N LEU A 80 -23.95 -6.87 -1.41
CA LEU A 80 -22.95 -6.87 -2.47
C LEU A 80 -21.59 -7.21 -1.87
N GLN A 81 -20.90 -8.18 -2.47
CA GLN A 81 -19.54 -8.52 -2.08
C GLN A 81 -18.58 -7.51 -2.74
N VAL A 82 -17.73 -6.87 -1.95
CA VAL A 82 -16.67 -5.99 -2.46
C VAL A 82 -15.33 -6.57 -2.07
N THR A 83 -14.47 -6.83 -3.05
CA THR A 83 -13.10 -7.30 -2.82
C THR A 83 -12.13 -6.24 -3.33
N ARG A 84 -11.12 -5.90 -2.52
CA ARG A 84 -10.03 -5.02 -2.91
C ARG A 84 -8.72 -5.80 -2.82
N VAL A 85 -7.97 -5.91 -3.91
CA VAL A 85 -6.63 -6.51 -3.92
C VAL A 85 -5.61 -5.41 -4.18
N ARG A 86 -4.82 -5.09 -3.17
CA ARG A 86 -3.79 -4.03 -3.21
C ARG A 86 -2.40 -4.62 -3.13
N PHE A 87 -1.48 -4.12 -3.94
CA PHE A 87 -0.05 -4.32 -3.77
C PHE A 87 0.72 -3.05 -4.12
N LEU A 88 2.02 -3.05 -3.80
CA LEU A 88 2.89 -1.93 -4.14
C LEU A 88 3.81 -2.30 -5.32
N GLU A 89 3.92 -1.39 -6.27
CA GLU A 89 4.84 -1.43 -7.41
C GLU A 89 5.04 0.02 -7.88
N SER A 90 6.12 0.66 -7.42
CA SER A 90 6.38 2.10 -7.67
C SER A 90 5.20 3.02 -7.30
N GLY A 91 4.38 2.61 -6.33
CA GLY A 91 3.07 3.20 -6.06
C GLY A 91 2.07 2.15 -5.57
N ILE A 92 0.77 2.49 -5.59
CA ILE A 92 -0.32 1.53 -5.35
C ILE A 92 -0.83 0.99 -6.68
N ARG A 93 -1.05 -0.32 -6.72
CA ARG A 93 -1.89 -0.97 -7.71
C ARG A 93 -3.04 -1.67 -6.98
N GLU A 94 -4.26 -1.37 -7.36
CA GLU A 94 -5.45 -1.91 -6.70
C GLU A 94 -6.52 -2.37 -7.68
N GLU A 95 -7.03 -3.57 -7.48
CA GLU A 95 -8.23 -4.09 -8.15
C GLU A 95 -9.39 -4.05 -7.16
N ILE A 96 -10.50 -3.42 -7.55
CA ILE A 96 -11.73 -3.31 -6.77
C ILE A 96 -12.83 -4.02 -7.55
N THR A 97 -13.32 -5.14 -7.02
CA THR A 97 -14.41 -5.92 -7.61
C THR A 97 -15.66 -5.78 -6.77
N VAL A 98 -16.78 -5.40 -7.39
CA VAL A 98 -18.11 -5.40 -6.77
C VAL A 98 -18.92 -6.50 -7.43
N ALA A 99 -19.29 -7.53 -6.66
CA ALA A 99 -19.99 -8.71 -7.15
C ALA A 99 -21.39 -8.83 -6.52
N ASN A 100 -22.38 -9.09 -7.38
CA ASN A 100 -23.72 -9.42 -6.94
C ASN A 100 -23.85 -10.95 -6.82
N ARG A 101 -23.86 -11.45 -5.58
CA ARG A 101 -24.02 -12.88 -5.29
C ARG A 101 -25.47 -13.27 -4.94
N ALA A 102 -26.41 -12.33 -5.02
CA ALA A 102 -27.83 -12.58 -4.78
C ALA A 102 -28.55 -13.10 -6.03
N GLU A 103 -29.78 -13.58 -5.87
CA GLU A 103 -30.66 -14.04 -6.96
C GLU A 103 -31.42 -12.88 -7.66
N THR A 104 -31.23 -11.64 -7.21
CA THR A 104 -31.89 -10.45 -7.75
C THR A 104 -30.90 -9.48 -8.35
N THR A 105 -31.28 -8.76 -9.41
CA THR A 105 -30.49 -7.67 -9.98
C THR A 105 -30.30 -6.53 -8.98
N ALA A 106 -29.09 -5.96 -8.92
CA ALA A 106 -28.73 -4.83 -8.09
C ALA A 106 -28.27 -3.63 -8.94
N ASP A 107 -28.78 -2.44 -8.61
CA ASP A 107 -28.23 -1.18 -9.12
C ASP A 107 -27.12 -0.70 -8.17
N VAL A 108 -25.94 -0.46 -8.75
CA VAL A 108 -24.69 -0.19 -8.04
C VAL A 108 -24.11 1.13 -8.51
N VAL A 109 -23.79 2.00 -7.57
CA VAL A 109 -22.97 3.20 -7.77
C VAL A 109 -21.66 2.99 -7.02
N LEU A 110 -20.58 2.71 -7.74
CA LEU A 110 -19.22 2.70 -7.21
C LEU A 110 -18.62 4.10 -7.34
N GLU A 111 -18.14 4.67 -6.24
CA GLU A 111 -17.46 5.96 -6.19
C GLU A 111 -16.13 5.83 -5.45
N ILE A 112 -15.07 6.38 -6.04
CA ILE A 112 -13.72 6.42 -5.46
C ILE A 112 -13.38 7.86 -5.08
N GLU A 113 -13.17 8.08 -3.80
CA GLU A 113 -12.69 9.36 -3.27
C GLU A 113 -11.17 9.32 -3.15
N ILE A 114 -10.49 10.32 -3.73
CA ILE A 114 -9.03 10.41 -3.81
C ILE A 114 -8.62 11.81 -3.36
N GLY A 115 -7.58 11.89 -2.53
CA GLY A 115 -6.98 13.16 -2.16
C GLY A 115 -5.47 13.05 -1.96
N ALA A 116 -4.75 14.12 -2.24
CA ALA A 116 -3.31 14.24 -1.97
C ALA A 116 -2.99 15.60 -1.32
N ASP A 117 -1.99 15.60 -0.44
CA ASP A 117 -1.58 16.79 0.31
C ASP A 117 -0.06 17.07 0.26
N PHE A 118 0.77 16.04 0.04
CA PHE A 118 2.23 16.09 0.11
C PHE A 118 2.73 16.49 1.51
N ALA A 119 2.05 15.97 2.55
CA ALA A 119 2.48 16.13 3.93
C ALA A 119 3.84 15.48 4.18
N ALA A 120 4.67 16.14 4.99
CA ALA A 120 5.94 15.56 5.39
C ALA A 120 5.76 14.72 6.66
N MET A 121 6.50 13.61 6.75
CA MET A 121 6.48 12.65 7.84
C MET A 121 6.72 13.30 9.21
N LEU A 122 7.70 14.22 9.27
CA LEU A 122 8.02 14.96 10.50
C LEU A 122 6.86 15.84 10.98
N GLY A 123 6.00 16.27 10.05
CA GLY A 123 4.75 16.93 10.36
C GLY A 123 3.76 15.99 11.01
N ILE A 124 3.45 14.86 10.38
CA ILE A 124 2.51 13.85 10.91
C ILE A 124 2.90 13.37 12.31
N ARG A 125 4.19 13.32 12.60
CA ARG A 125 4.72 12.95 13.93
C ARG A 125 4.68 14.05 14.97
N GLY A 126 4.31 15.26 14.59
CA GLY A 126 4.34 16.43 15.47
C GLY A 126 5.73 16.95 15.82
N ALA A 127 6.80 16.45 15.19
CA ALA A 127 8.15 16.98 15.38
C ALA A 127 8.31 18.34 14.71
N VAL A 128 7.68 18.54 13.55
CA VAL A 128 7.59 19.82 12.85
C VAL A 128 6.12 20.04 12.42
N PRO A 129 5.19 20.36 13.35
CA PRO A 129 3.75 20.35 13.10
C PRO A 129 3.29 21.20 11.91
N GLN A 130 4.06 22.22 11.53
CA GLN A 130 3.78 23.09 10.39
C GLN A 130 3.78 22.32 9.04
N LEU A 131 4.40 21.14 8.99
CA LEU A 131 4.46 20.28 7.80
C LEU A 131 3.41 19.16 7.81
N ALA A 132 2.59 19.04 8.87
CA ALA A 132 1.68 17.92 9.09
C ALA A 132 0.42 17.96 8.23
N SER A 133 -0.02 19.16 7.88
CA SER A 133 -1.32 19.35 7.23
C SER A 133 -1.23 20.44 6.18
N PRO A 134 -0.55 20.16 5.06
CA PRO A 134 -0.78 20.95 3.87
C PRO A 134 -2.28 20.91 3.53
N ALA A 135 -2.84 22.06 3.11
CA ALA A 135 -4.19 22.05 2.55
C ALA A 135 -4.27 21.03 1.40
N PRO A 136 -5.35 20.23 1.31
CA PRO A 136 -5.55 19.27 0.21
C PRO A 136 -5.41 19.96 -1.15
N ILE A 137 -4.83 19.25 -2.10
CA ILE A 137 -4.62 19.77 -3.45
C ILE A 137 -5.84 19.43 -4.30
N ALA A 138 -6.36 20.44 -4.99
CA ALA A 138 -7.40 20.20 -5.99
C ALA A 138 -6.81 19.36 -7.15
N PRO A 139 -7.47 18.26 -7.56
CA PRO A 139 -7.00 17.48 -8.69
C PRO A 139 -7.09 18.28 -9.99
N SER A 140 -6.11 18.10 -10.87
CA SER A 140 -6.19 18.48 -12.28
C SER A 140 -6.50 17.26 -13.14
N GLU A 141 -7.20 17.44 -14.25
CA GLU A 141 -7.45 16.37 -15.21
C GLU A 141 -6.14 15.84 -15.82
N ALA A 142 -6.10 14.54 -16.06
CA ALA A 142 -4.99 13.83 -16.68
C ALA A 142 -5.52 12.68 -17.54
N ALA A 143 -4.76 12.25 -18.55
CA ALA A 143 -5.16 11.10 -19.36
C ALA A 143 -5.38 9.86 -18.48
N GLY A 144 -6.57 9.25 -18.55
CA GLY A 144 -6.94 8.08 -17.76
C GLY A 144 -7.23 8.35 -16.26
N GLY A 145 -7.25 9.61 -15.80
CA GLY A 145 -7.56 9.91 -14.41
C GLY A 145 -7.25 11.34 -13.96
N VAL A 146 -6.64 11.48 -12.79
CA VAL A 146 -6.36 12.78 -12.15
C VAL A 146 -4.89 12.90 -11.76
N ARG A 147 -4.44 14.15 -11.60
CA ARG A 147 -3.08 14.49 -11.21
C ARG A 147 -3.09 15.51 -10.07
N PHE A 148 -2.21 15.30 -9.11
CA PHE A 148 -1.90 16.21 -8.02
C PHE A 148 -0.44 16.61 -8.09
N ALA A 149 -0.10 17.87 -7.83
CA ALA A 149 1.30 18.30 -7.84
C ALA A 149 1.57 19.41 -6.83
N ARG A 150 2.73 19.31 -6.16
CA ARG A 150 3.24 20.31 -5.23
C ARG A 150 4.76 20.25 -5.16
N ALA A 151 5.39 21.42 -5.16
CA ALA A 151 6.82 21.60 -4.86
C ALA A 151 7.74 20.64 -5.63
N GLY A 152 7.48 20.43 -6.93
CA GLY A 152 8.31 19.60 -7.80
C GLY A 152 7.95 18.11 -7.82
N HIS A 153 7.05 17.65 -6.94
CA HIS A 153 6.50 16.30 -7.00
C HIS A 153 5.13 16.29 -7.68
N ALA A 154 4.84 15.20 -8.37
CA ALA A 154 3.55 14.97 -8.99
C ALA A 154 3.13 13.52 -8.83
N THR A 155 1.88 13.32 -8.46
CA THR A 155 1.26 12.02 -8.28
C THR A 155 0.07 11.93 -9.21
N ARG A 156 0.02 10.84 -9.96
CA ARG A 156 -1.06 10.57 -10.90
C ARG A 156 -1.85 9.37 -10.39
N VAL A 157 -3.17 9.48 -10.46
CA VAL A 157 -4.09 8.39 -10.16
C VAL A 157 -4.88 8.09 -11.40
N THR A 158 -4.80 6.86 -11.91
CA THR A 158 -5.51 6.39 -13.10
C THR A 158 -6.46 5.28 -12.75
N ALA A 159 -7.55 5.16 -13.53
CA ALA A 159 -8.54 4.12 -13.36
C ALA A 159 -8.90 3.45 -14.69
N VAL A 160 -9.08 2.12 -14.66
CA VAL A 160 -9.51 1.33 -15.82
C VAL A 160 -10.64 0.39 -15.37
N PRO A 161 -11.87 0.51 -15.91
CA PRO A 161 -12.32 1.50 -16.90
C PRO A 161 -12.19 2.96 -16.43
N GLU A 162 -12.13 3.92 -17.36
CA GLU A 162 -11.90 5.34 -17.02
C GLU A 162 -13.00 5.92 -16.12
N GLY A 163 -12.57 6.71 -15.14
CA GLY A 163 -13.41 7.43 -14.20
C GLY A 163 -13.36 6.87 -12.78
N PHE A 164 -13.83 7.68 -11.84
CA PHE A 164 -13.91 7.33 -10.42
C PHE A 164 -15.36 7.20 -9.93
N LEU A 165 -16.32 7.25 -10.85
CA LEU A 165 -17.74 7.08 -10.58
C LEU A 165 -18.35 6.17 -11.64
N HIS A 166 -18.83 5.00 -11.24
CA HIS A 166 -19.46 4.04 -12.14
C HIS A 166 -20.85 3.67 -11.67
N ARG A 167 -21.82 3.82 -12.57
CA ARG A 167 -23.17 3.27 -12.41
C ARG A 167 -23.27 1.96 -13.16
N ARG A 168 -23.66 0.89 -12.49
CA ARG A 168 -23.76 -0.47 -13.02
C ARG A 168 -25.08 -1.08 -12.57
N ARG A 169 -25.61 -1.96 -13.41
CA ARG A 169 -26.73 -2.82 -13.07
C ARG A 169 -26.21 -4.24 -13.18
N LEU A 170 -26.06 -4.92 -12.05
CA LEU A 170 -25.46 -6.25 -11.95
C LEU A 170 -26.56 -7.29 -11.76
N GLY A 171 -26.70 -8.19 -12.72
CA GLY A 171 -27.54 -9.38 -12.60
C GLY A 171 -27.01 -10.39 -11.56
N PRO A 172 -27.78 -11.44 -11.28
CA PRO A 172 -27.34 -12.53 -10.39
C PRO A 172 -26.02 -13.15 -10.86
N GLY A 173 -25.01 -13.14 -10.00
CA GLY A 173 -23.68 -13.70 -10.28
C GLY A 173 -22.74 -12.79 -11.07
N GLU A 174 -23.20 -11.62 -11.54
CA GLU A 174 -22.38 -10.66 -12.27
C GLU A 174 -21.51 -9.81 -11.33
N ASP A 175 -20.38 -9.35 -11.85
CA ASP A 175 -19.46 -8.45 -11.18
C ASP A 175 -19.05 -7.26 -12.06
N PHE A 176 -18.47 -6.26 -11.40
CA PHE A 176 -17.78 -5.15 -12.04
C PHE A 176 -16.43 -4.95 -11.36
N THR A 177 -15.37 -4.89 -12.17
CA THR A 177 -14.00 -4.68 -11.70
C THR A 177 -13.47 -3.33 -12.17
N LEU A 178 -12.81 -2.62 -11.26
CA LEU A 178 -12.10 -1.37 -11.48
C LEU A 178 -10.64 -1.52 -11.03
N HIS A 179 -9.69 -1.25 -11.91
CA HIS A 179 -8.28 -1.14 -11.54
C HIS A 179 -7.93 0.32 -11.28
N VAL A 180 -7.23 0.60 -10.18
CA VAL A 180 -6.75 1.91 -9.79
C VAL A 180 -5.24 1.85 -9.58
N ASP A 181 -4.51 2.68 -10.29
CA ASP A 181 -3.06 2.83 -10.14
C ASP A 181 -2.74 4.23 -9.62
N VAL A 182 -1.91 4.31 -8.58
CA VAL A 182 -1.40 5.56 -7.99
C VAL A 182 0.12 5.53 -8.07
N ALA A 183 0.73 6.44 -8.82
CA ALA A 183 2.19 6.47 -8.99
C ALA A 183 2.74 7.90 -9.00
N LEU A 184 4.04 8.01 -8.74
CA LEU A 184 4.79 9.25 -8.95
C LEU A 184 5.11 9.42 -10.44
N GLU A 185 4.97 10.63 -10.97
CA GLU A 185 5.43 10.93 -12.33
C GLU A 185 6.97 11.04 -12.37
N PRO A 186 7.63 10.55 -13.44
CA PRO A 186 7.07 9.98 -14.67
C PRO A 186 6.81 8.46 -14.63
N ASP A 187 7.04 7.79 -13.49
CA ASP A 187 7.10 6.33 -13.36
C ASP A 187 5.72 5.65 -13.29
N MET A 188 4.93 5.79 -14.35
CA MET A 188 3.63 5.12 -14.44
C MET A 188 3.78 3.62 -14.72
N PRO A 189 3.00 2.76 -14.05
CA PRO A 189 2.97 1.34 -14.36
C PRO A 189 2.47 1.10 -15.80
N SER A 190 3.16 0.20 -16.50
CA SER A 190 2.80 -0.22 -17.87
C SER A 190 2.34 -1.67 -17.97
N ALA A 191 2.65 -2.48 -16.95
CA ALA A 191 2.25 -3.88 -16.89
C ALA A 191 0.75 -4.02 -16.59
N ALA A 192 0.13 -5.08 -17.13
CA ALA A 192 -1.22 -5.49 -16.73
C ALA A 192 -1.24 -5.92 -15.24
N PHE A 193 -2.42 -5.86 -14.62
CA PHE A 193 -2.57 -6.05 -13.18
C PHE A 193 -2.11 -7.44 -12.70
N GLU A 194 -2.58 -8.53 -13.30
CA GLU A 194 -2.28 -9.89 -12.81
C GLU A 194 -0.81 -10.29 -12.99
N PRO A 195 -0.13 -10.01 -14.13
CA PRO A 195 1.31 -10.20 -14.22
C PRO A 195 2.08 -9.39 -13.17
N ALA A 196 1.68 -8.14 -12.90
CA ALA A 196 2.33 -7.30 -11.91
C ALA A 196 2.10 -7.80 -10.47
N LEU A 197 0.89 -8.26 -10.15
CA LEU A 197 0.59 -8.88 -8.85
C LEU A 197 1.41 -10.16 -8.64
N ARG A 198 1.55 -11.01 -9.67
CA ARG A 198 2.45 -12.18 -9.59
C ARG A 198 3.90 -11.76 -9.36
N ALA A 199 4.38 -10.76 -10.10
CA ALA A 199 5.73 -10.24 -9.91
C ALA A 199 5.96 -9.66 -8.50
N ALA A 200 4.95 -9.00 -7.93
CA ALA A 200 5.00 -8.49 -6.55
C ALA A 200 5.10 -9.64 -5.52
N ARG A 201 4.29 -10.69 -5.70
CA ARG A 201 4.30 -11.88 -4.83
C ARG A 201 5.60 -12.69 -4.93
N ASP A 202 6.26 -12.65 -6.08
CA ASP A 202 7.55 -13.32 -6.30
C ASP A 202 8.74 -12.61 -5.62
N VAL A 203 8.59 -11.36 -5.16
CA VAL A 203 9.71 -10.57 -4.60
C VAL A 203 10.32 -11.24 -3.37
N TYR A 204 9.50 -11.69 -2.43
CA TYR A 204 9.96 -12.26 -1.16
C TYR A 204 10.52 -13.68 -1.32
N PRO A 205 9.88 -14.59 -2.09
CA PRO A 205 10.47 -15.88 -2.41
C PRO A 205 11.84 -15.78 -3.09
N ARG A 206 12.00 -14.91 -4.10
CA ARG A 206 13.29 -14.71 -4.78
C ARG A 206 14.35 -14.15 -3.84
N TRP A 207 13.98 -13.18 -3.01
CA TRP A 207 14.87 -12.66 -1.97
C TRP A 207 15.35 -13.76 -1.01
N ALA A 208 14.45 -14.64 -0.57
CA ALA A 208 14.78 -15.73 0.32
C ALA A 208 15.72 -16.76 -0.34
N GLU A 209 15.56 -17.01 -1.65
CA GLU A 209 16.47 -17.87 -2.43
C GLU A 209 17.90 -17.30 -2.51
N ASP A 210 18.04 -15.97 -2.55
CA ASP A 210 19.33 -15.28 -2.53
C ASP A 210 19.98 -15.21 -1.13
N CYS A 211 19.26 -15.62 -0.08
CA CYS A 211 19.75 -15.63 1.30
C CYS A 211 20.25 -17.03 1.72
N MET A 212 21.18 -17.06 2.67
CA MET A 212 21.51 -18.29 3.39
C MET A 212 20.26 -18.82 4.12
N SER A 213 19.92 -20.08 3.88
CA SER A 213 18.85 -20.77 4.60
C SER A 213 19.39 -21.69 5.69
N VAL A 214 18.71 -21.71 6.83
CA VAL A 214 18.99 -22.62 7.95
C VAL A 214 17.73 -23.41 8.22
N ARG A 215 17.85 -24.74 8.30
CA ARG A 215 16.71 -25.63 8.60
C ARG A 215 17.03 -26.51 9.79
N THR A 216 16.07 -26.59 10.70
CA THR A 216 16.15 -27.35 11.95
C THR A 216 15.03 -28.38 12.01
N ASP A 217 15.10 -29.28 12.99
CA ASP A 217 14.03 -30.21 13.36
C ASP A 217 12.90 -29.55 14.17
N ASN A 218 13.03 -28.25 14.48
CA ASN A 218 12.01 -27.46 15.16
C ASN A 218 11.23 -26.59 14.15
N PRO A 219 9.95 -26.91 13.87
CA PRO A 219 9.14 -26.14 12.91
C PRO A 219 8.93 -24.67 13.30
N ALA A 220 8.80 -24.37 14.60
CA ALA A 220 8.57 -23.00 15.06
C ALA A 220 9.80 -22.12 14.85
N LEU A 221 11.01 -22.68 14.99
CA LEU A 221 12.25 -21.96 14.71
C LEU A 221 12.42 -21.71 13.21
N ASN A 222 12.05 -22.67 12.35
CA ASN A 222 12.10 -22.47 10.91
C ASN A 222 11.15 -21.33 10.48
N GLN A 223 9.92 -21.31 10.99
CA GLN A 223 8.97 -20.23 10.73
C GLN A 223 9.49 -18.86 11.21
N LEU A 224 10.14 -18.81 12.38
CA LEU A 224 10.74 -17.58 12.89
C LEU A 224 11.85 -17.06 11.98
N LEU A 225 12.71 -17.94 11.46
CA LEU A 225 13.82 -17.56 10.56
C LEU A 225 13.31 -17.11 9.19
N GLU A 226 12.27 -17.77 8.67
CA GLU A 226 11.58 -17.38 7.43
C GLU A 226 10.96 -15.98 7.58
N GLN A 227 10.21 -15.74 8.67
CA GLN A 227 9.65 -14.42 8.96
C GLN A 227 10.74 -13.36 9.14
N ALA A 228 11.81 -13.65 9.88
CA ALA A 228 12.90 -12.70 10.06
C ALA A 228 13.58 -12.30 8.74
N THR A 229 13.69 -13.23 7.80
CA THR A 229 14.23 -12.96 6.45
C THR A 229 13.29 -12.05 5.65
N ALA A 230 11.98 -12.29 5.75
CA ALA A 230 10.96 -11.43 5.15
C ALA A 230 10.93 -10.03 5.78
N ASP A 231 10.99 -9.92 7.11
CA ASP A 231 11.01 -8.65 7.84
C ASP A 231 12.22 -7.79 7.41
N VAL A 232 13.40 -8.40 7.25
CA VAL A 232 14.57 -7.71 6.71
C VAL A 232 14.31 -7.21 5.30
N ARG A 233 13.72 -8.04 4.42
CA ARG A 233 13.39 -7.63 3.05
C ARG A 233 12.44 -6.44 3.02
N MET A 234 11.42 -6.45 3.87
CA MET A 234 10.46 -5.35 4.00
C MET A 234 11.19 -4.06 4.35
N LEU A 235 12.15 -4.13 5.26
CA LEU A 235 12.97 -2.99 5.70
C LEU A 235 13.98 -2.50 4.67
N CYS A 236 14.19 -3.19 3.54
CA CYS A 236 15.18 -2.77 2.54
C CYS A 236 14.58 -1.86 1.46
N ASP A 237 15.38 -0.88 1.05
CA ASP A 237 15.14 -0.02 -0.11
C ASP A 237 16.20 -0.26 -1.18
N SER A 238 15.78 -0.27 -2.43
CA SER A 238 16.70 -0.33 -3.57
C SER A 238 17.13 1.07 -3.99
N TYR A 239 18.45 1.30 -4.08
CA TYR A 239 19.08 2.51 -4.62
C TYR A 239 19.98 2.17 -5.81
N GLU A 240 20.48 3.19 -6.52
CA GLU A 240 21.44 3.00 -7.61
C GLU A 240 22.74 2.32 -7.16
N THR A 241 23.11 2.49 -5.89
CA THR A 241 24.31 1.85 -5.30
C THR A 241 24.06 0.39 -4.92
N GLY A 242 22.83 0.03 -4.58
CA GLY A 242 22.49 -1.29 -4.07
C GLY A 242 21.29 -1.26 -3.13
N MET A 243 21.00 -2.40 -2.51
CA MET A 243 19.98 -2.52 -1.48
C MET A 243 20.50 -2.02 -0.14
N TYR A 244 19.69 -1.22 0.55
CA TYR A 244 20.06 -0.60 1.81
C TYR A 244 19.00 -0.84 2.89
N PRO A 245 19.37 -1.35 4.09
CA PRO A 245 18.45 -1.50 5.20
C PRO A 245 17.99 -0.14 5.76
N THR A 246 16.67 0.02 5.88
CA THR A 246 16.03 1.17 6.54
C THR A 246 15.47 0.77 7.90
N ALA A 247 15.07 1.75 8.70
CA ALA A 247 14.47 1.49 10.01
C ALA A 247 13.34 2.47 10.34
N GLY A 248 12.59 2.12 11.38
CA GLY A 248 11.55 2.97 11.95
C GLY A 248 10.26 3.00 11.14
N LEU A 249 9.87 1.87 10.54
CA LEU A 249 8.56 1.76 9.91
C LEU A 249 7.41 1.96 10.91
N PRO A 250 6.28 2.54 10.47
CA PRO A 250 6.14 3.36 9.26
C PRO A 250 6.70 4.79 9.44
N TRP A 251 6.97 5.22 10.68
CA TRP A 251 7.20 6.62 11.06
C TRP A 251 8.64 7.16 10.95
N PHE A 252 9.41 6.66 10.00
CA PHE A 252 10.69 7.20 9.56
C PHE A 252 11.03 6.61 8.20
N ALA A 253 10.98 5.28 8.07
CA ALA A 253 11.19 4.54 6.81
C ALA A 253 12.36 5.09 5.96
N VAL A 254 13.46 5.48 6.62
CA VAL A 254 14.62 6.13 5.98
C VAL A 254 15.92 5.42 6.35
N PRO A 255 17.00 5.66 5.59
CA PRO A 255 18.34 5.22 5.94
C PRO A 255 18.81 5.76 7.30
N PHE A 256 19.07 4.85 8.24
CA PHE A 256 19.76 5.18 9.50
C PHE A 256 21.13 4.51 9.52
N GLY A 257 22.20 5.29 9.36
CA GLY A 257 23.54 4.76 9.15
C GLY A 257 24.01 3.75 10.21
N ARG A 258 23.76 4.01 11.50
CA ARG A 258 24.11 3.07 12.57
C ARG A 258 23.35 1.75 12.45
N ASP A 259 22.04 1.83 12.27
CA ASP A 259 21.16 0.67 12.27
C ASP A 259 21.41 -0.18 11.02
N ALA A 260 21.65 0.46 9.88
CA ALA A 260 22.08 -0.18 8.65
C ALA A 260 23.45 -0.86 8.81
N LEU A 261 24.47 -0.19 9.34
CA LEU A 261 25.80 -0.80 9.57
C LEU A 261 25.72 -2.04 10.47
N ILE A 262 24.98 -1.96 11.58
CA ILE A 262 24.81 -3.10 12.50
C ILE A 262 24.07 -4.25 11.79
N THR A 263 22.98 -3.94 11.11
CA THR A 263 22.18 -4.93 10.35
C THR A 263 23.03 -5.61 9.29
N SER A 264 23.75 -4.84 8.48
CA SER A 264 24.63 -5.36 7.44
C SER A 264 25.75 -6.24 8.01
N ILE A 265 26.36 -5.87 9.15
CA ILE A 265 27.38 -6.70 9.81
C ILE A 265 26.80 -8.04 10.28
N PHE A 266 25.62 -8.03 10.91
CA PHE A 266 24.97 -9.25 11.40
C PHE A 266 24.46 -10.15 10.28
N LEU A 267 24.06 -9.56 9.15
CA LEU A 267 23.52 -10.28 8.00
C LEU A 267 24.57 -10.60 6.93
N LEU A 268 25.85 -10.28 7.12
CA LEU A 268 26.94 -10.68 6.22
C LEU A 268 26.92 -12.18 5.83
N PRO A 269 26.68 -13.12 6.76
CA PRO A 269 26.57 -14.54 6.41
C PRO A 269 25.26 -14.90 5.69
N VAL A 270 24.22 -14.06 5.84
CA VAL A 270 22.88 -14.31 5.32
C VAL A 270 22.74 -13.76 3.91
N ASN A 271 23.01 -12.48 3.70
CA ASN A 271 23.00 -11.83 2.41
C ASN A 271 24.08 -10.72 2.37
N PRO A 272 25.24 -10.99 1.75
CA PRO A 272 26.35 -10.04 1.73
C PRO A 272 26.09 -8.80 0.88
N GLU A 273 25.09 -8.79 -0.02
CA GLU A 273 24.77 -7.61 -0.82
C GLU A 273 24.30 -6.44 0.06
N LEU A 274 23.65 -6.72 1.21
CA LEU A 274 23.26 -5.69 2.18
C LEU A 274 24.45 -4.94 2.80
N ALA A 275 25.66 -5.53 2.78
CA ALA A 275 26.87 -4.91 3.29
C ALA A 275 27.65 -4.12 2.21
N ARG A 276 27.31 -4.30 0.92
CA ARG A 276 27.95 -3.56 -0.18
C ARG A 276 27.44 -2.12 -0.27
N GLY A 277 26.12 -1.95 -0.14
CA GLY A 277 25.43 -0.66 -0.18
C GLY A 277 25.28 -0.08 -1.58
#